data_AF-A0A916TKG5-F1
#
_entry.id   AF-A0A916TKG5-F1
#
_cell.length_a   1.000
_cell.length_b   1.000
_cell.length_c   1.000
_cell.angle_alpha   90.00
_cell.angle_beta   90.00
_cell.angle_gamma   90.00
#
_symmetry.space_group_name_H-M   'P 1'
#
loop_
_entity.id
_entity.type
_entity.pdbx_description
1 polymer ?
#
loop_
_entity_poly.entity_id
_entity_poly.type
_entity_poly.pdbx_seq_one_letter_code
_entity_poly.pdbx_strand_id
1 'polypeptide(L)'
;MTAPFAPPPASAEPTPKPAGVAGTLLGELTRTDLDTMVLYLERAQDRAERIRENTPAGSYLDRVLERTIAGIALELTQLRYLLGESNELPSGFSSPLTRRRMHPAL
;
A
#
# COMPACT_ATOMS: atom_id res chain seq x y z
N MET A 1 -58.29 21.08 -4.95
CA MET A 1 -57.14 21.19 -5.87
C MET A 1 -56.01 20.42 -5.22
N THR A 2 -55.76 19.18 -5.65
CA THR A 2 -54.82 18.23 -5.01
C THR A 2 -53.60 18.10 -5.92
N ALA A 3 -52.43 18.49 -5.45
CA ALA A 3 -51.17 18.32 -6.19
C ALA A 3 -50.71 16.85 -6.14
N PRO A 4 -50.15 16.28 -7.23
CA PRO A 4 -49.64 14.92 -7.20
C PRO A 4 -48.29 14.85 -6.47
N PHE A 5 -48.16 13.87 -5.57
CA PHE A 5 -46.93 13.46 -4.90
C PHE A 5 -46.03 12.73 -5.91
N ALA A 6 -44.85 13.30 -6.20
CA ALA A 6 -43.84 12.65 -7.03
C ALA A 6 -43.11 11.56 -6.23
N PRO A 7 -42.98 10.32 -6.73
CA PRO A 7 -42.18 9.30 -6.06
C PRO A 7 -40.67 9.65 -6.15
N PRO A 8 -39.87 9.30 -5.12
CA PRO A 8 -38.42 9.46 -5.18
C PRO A 8 -37.80 8.47 -6.20
N PRO A 9 -36.72 8.82 -6.91
CA PRO A 9 -36.01 7.87 -7.76
C PRO A 9 -35.25 6.85 -6.90
N ALA A 10 -35.90 5.74 -6.55
CA ALA A 10 -35.25 4.60 -5.91
C ALA A 10 -34.70 3.65 -6.98
N SER A 11 -33.58 4.04 -7.59
CA SER A 11 -32.66 3.13 -8.28
C SER A 11 -31.26 3.72 -8.19
N ALA A 12 -30.74 3.78 -6.97
CA ALA A 12 -29.30 3.82 -6.79
C ALA A 12 -28.80 2.41 -7.11
N GLU A 13 -28.39 2.20 -8.36
CA GLU A 13 -27.55 1.07 -8.72
C GLU A 13 -26.38 0.97 -7.73
N PRO A 14 -26.05 -0.22 -7.21
CA PRO A 14 -24.80 -0.39 -6.50
C PRO A 14 -23.68 -0.16 -7.50
N THR A 15 -23.10 1.04 -7.48
CA THR A 15 -21.83 1.31 -8.15
C THR A 15 -20.84 0.23 -7.71
N PRO A 16 -20.18 -0.46 -8.66
CA PRO A 16 -19.20 -1.47 -8.29
C PRO A 16 -18.07 -0.76 -7.53
N LYS A 17 -17.98 -1.05 -6.23
CA LYS A 17 -16.77 -0.83 -5.43
C LYS A 17 -15.61 -1.31 -6.29
N PRO A 18 -14.58 -0.48 -6.61
CA PRO A 18 -13.44 -1.00 -7.34
C PRO A 18 -12.84 -2.11 -6.48
N ALA A 19 -13.08 -3.34 -6.92
CA ALA A 19 -12.46 -4.52 -6.37
C ALA A 19 -10.96 -4.24 -6.41
N GLY A 20 -10.31 -4.44 -5.26
CA GLY A 20 -8.87 -4.25 -5.16
C GLY A 20 -8.18 -4.95 -6.33
N VAL A 21 -7.25 -4.24 -6.94
CA VAL A 21 -6.36 -4.74 -8.01
C VAL A 21 -5.35 -5.69 -7.35
N ALA A 22 -5.86 -6.73 -6.71
CA ALA A 22 -5.10 -7.77 -6.05
C ALA A 22 -5.44 -9.07 -6.79
N GLY A 23 -4.88 -9.22 -7.98
CA GLY A 23 -5.07 -10.42 -8.77
C GLY A 23 -4.64 -10.27 -10.22
N THR A 24 -3.45 -10.78 -10.51
CA THR A 24 -2.91 -11.10 -11.86
C THR A 24 -2.13 -9.99 -12.58
N LEU A 25 -0.88 -9.80 -12.15
CA LEU A 25 0.21 -9.43 -13.06
C LEU A 25 1.18 -10.63 -13.13
N LEU A 26 0.75 -11.71 -13.79
CA LEU A 26 1.67 -12.77 -14.24
C LEU A 26 2.15 -12.43 -15.67
N GLY A 27 2.60 -11.20 -15.87
CA GLY A 27 3.31 -10.74 -17.06
C GLY A 27 4.77 -10.49 -16.70
N GLU A 28 5.66 -10.59 -17.70
CA GLU A 28 7.06 -10.20 -17.53
C GLU A 28 7.12 -8.73 -17.09
N LEU A 29 7.57 -8.48 -15.86
CA LEU A 29 7.73 -7.14 -15.30
C LEU A 29 8.81 -6.41 -16.10
N THR A 30 8.45 -5.30 -16.74
CA THR A 30 9.41 -4.51 -17.50
C THR A 30 10.09 -3.47 -16.61
N ARG A 31 11.25 -2.97 -17.05
CA ARG A 31 11.94 -1.86 -16.38
C ARG A 31 11.02 -0.64 -16.22
N THR A 32 10.24 -0.32 -17.25
CA THR A 32 9.27 0.78 -17.23
C THR A 32 8.19 0.60 -16.17
N ASP A 33 7.75 -0.64 -15.92
CA ASP A 33 6.78 -0.93 -14.86
C ASP A 33 7.40 -0.67 -13.48
N LEU A 34 8.65 -1.09 -13.28
CA LEU A 34 9.38 -0.82 -12.04
C LEU A 34 9.60 0.67 -11.81
N ASP A 35 10.00 1.43 -12.83
CA ASP A 35 10.14 2.89 -12.76
C ASP A 35 8.80 3.57 -12.42
N THR A 36 7.69 3.07 -12.98
CA THR A 36 6.35 3.57 -12.68
C THR A 36 5.96 3.28 -11.23
N MET A 37 6.29 2.09 -10.72
CA MET A 37 6.06 1.73 -9.32
C MET A 37 6.88 2.60 -8.37
N VAL A 38 8.15 2.89 -8.68
CA VAL A 38 8.99 3.80 -7.90
C VAL A 38 8.32 5.18 -7.82
N LEU A 39 7.94 5.76 -8.95
CA LEU A 39 7.29 7.08 -8.99
C LEU A 39 5.99 7.11 -8.19
N TYR A 40 5.20 6.03 -8.26
CA TYR A 40 3.96 5.92 -7.51
C TYR A 40 4.23 5.89 -6.00
N LEU A 41 5.18 5.06 -5.57
CA LEU A 41 5.52 4.89 -4.15
C LEU A 41 6.15 6.16 -3.55
N GLU A 42 7.00 6.88 -4.29
CA GLU A 42 7.53 8.18 -3.85
C GLU A 42 6.39 9.18 -3.58
N ARG A 43 5.43 9.28 -4.51
CA ARG A 43 4.25 10.16 -4.30
C ARG A 43 3.37 9.71 -3.14
N ALA A 44 3.25 8.40 -2.93
CA ALA A 44 2.50 7.86 -1.81
C ALA A 44 3.18 8.18 -0.48
N GLN A 45 4.51 8.07 -0.42
CA GLN A 45 5.32 8.45 0.74
C GLN A 45 5.14 9.93 1.07
N ASP A 46 5.35 10.82 0.10
CA ASP A 46 5.17 12.28 0.27
C ASP A 46 3.79 12.61 0.84
N ARG A 47 2.76 11.93 0.33
CA ARG A 47 1.40 12.12 0.80
C ARG A 47 1.21 11.63 2.24
N ALA A 48 1.75 10.46 2.57
CA ALA A 48 1.66 9.91 3.91
C ALA A 48 2.38 10.80 4.93
N GLU A 49 3.55 11.35 4.58
CA GLU A 49 4.31 12.31 5.40
C GLU A 49 3.49 13.58 5.67
N ARG A 50 2.93 14.20 4.63
CA ARG A 50 2.06 15.38 4.77
C ARG A 50 0.84 15.12 5.66
N ILE A 51 0.22 13.94 5.55
CA ILE A 51 -0.91 13.60 6.43
C ILE A 51 -0.43 13.45 7.87
N ARG A 52 0.72 12.81 8.08
CA ARG A 52 1.29 12.57 9.41
C ARG A 52 1.65 13.86 10.12
N GLU A 53 2.23 14.83 9.41
CA GLU A 53 2.57 16.16 9.96
C GLU A 53 1.36 16.89 10.56
N ASN A 54 0.17 16.64 10.01
CA ASN A 54 -1.09 17.24 10.47
C ASN A 54 -1.88 16.31 11.42
N THR A 55 -1.33 15.15 11.77
CA THR A 55 -1.99 14.16 12.61
C THR A 55 -1.56 14.33 14.07
N PRO A 56 -2.48 14.18 15.06
CA PRO A 56 -2.10 14.23 16.46
C PRO A 56 -1.07 13.15 16.81
N ALA A 57 0.05 13.57 17.40
CA ALA A 57 1.13 12.68 17.82
C ALA A 57 0.63 11.59 18.77
N GLY A 58 1.10 10.36 18.57
CA GLY A 58 0.74 9.20 19.39
C GLY A 58 -0.66 8.65 19.13
N SER A 59 -1.46 9.29 18.25
CA SER A 59 -2.74 8.74 17.79
C SER A 59 -2.53 7.43 17.02
N TYR A 60 -3.60 6.64 16.89
CA TYR A 60 -3.57 5.44 16.07
C TYR A 60 -3.15 5.75 14.62
N LEU A 61 -3.67 6.84 14.05
CA LEU A 61 -3.35 7.26 12.69
C LEU A 61 -1.86 7.61 12.55
N ASP A 62 -1.27 8.31 13.53
CA ASP A 62 0.17 8.62 13.53
C ASP A 62 1.02 7.34 13.48
N ARG A 63 0.72 6.35 14.34
CA ARG A 63 1.43 5.06 14.35
C ARG A 63 1.25 4.26 13.05
N VAL A 64 0.04 4.30 12.48
CA VAL A 64 -0.23 3.64 11.19
C VAL A 64 0.55 4.31 10.07
N LEU A 65 0.58 5.64 10.03
CA LEU A 65 1.33 6.40 9.03
C LEU A 65 2.84 6.19 9.18
N GLU A 66 3.37 6.19 10.40
CA GLU A 66 4.77 5.88 10.68
C GLU A 66 5.16 4.50 10.11
N ARG A 67 4.35 3.46 10.39
CA ARG A 67 4.60 2.12 9.86
C ARG A 67 4.43 2.04 8.34
N THR A 68 3.48 2.80 7.80
CA THR A 68 3.21 2.84 6.35
C THR A 68 4.37 3.49 5.61
N ILE A 69 4.87 4.64 6.08
CA ILE A 69 6.03 5.35 5.53
C ILE A 69 7.26 4.43 5.57
N ALA A 70 7.50 3.77 6.70
CA ALA A 70 8.62 2.81 6.82
C ALA A 70 8.50 1.64 5.84
N GLY A 71 7.28 1.12 5.61
CA GLY A 71 7.01 0.07 4.63
C GLY A 71 7.29 0.54 3.19
N ILE A 72 6.79 1.72 2.82
CA ILE A 72 7.01 2.32 1.49
C ILE A 72 8.50 2.55 1.24
N ALA A 73 9.23 3.07 2.23
CA ALA A 73 10.67 3.30 2.12
C ALA A 73 11.46 1.98 1.85
N LEU A 74 11.04 0.89 2.49
CA LEU A 74 11.62 -0.43 2.24
C LEU A 74 11.34 -0.92 0.83
N GLU A 75 10.09 -0.79 0.37
CA GLU A 75 9.68 -1.19 -0.99
C GLU A 75 10.43 -0.38 -2.06
N LEU A 76 10.59 0.93 -1.87
CA LEU A 76 11.40 1.78 -2.74
C LEU A 76 12.85 1.31 -2.83
N THR A 77 13.45 0.94 -1.70
CA THR A 77 14.82 0.41 -1.67
C THR A 77 14.93 -0.90 -2.44
N GLN A 78 13.93 -1.78 -2.31
CA GLN A 78 13.87 -3.05 -3.05
C GLN A 78 13.74 -2.81 -4.56
N LEU A 79 12.86 -1.89 -4.99
CA LEU A 79 12.69 -1.57 -6.40
C LEU A 79 13.96 -0.93 -7.00
N ARG A 80 14.60 0.00 -6.29
CA ARG A 80 15.85 0.62 -6.73
C ARG A 80 17.01 -0.39 -6.82
N TYR A 81 17.04 -1.39 -5.93
CA TYR A 81 17.97 -2.51 -6.04
C TYR A 81 17.71 -3.34 -7.31
N LEU A 82 16.44 -3.67 -7.61
CA LEU A 82 16.07 -4.40 -8.82
C LEU A 82 16.39 -3.62 -10.12
N LEU A 83 16.30 -2.29 -10.07
CA LEU A 83 16.70 -1.40 -11.17
C LEU A 83 18.22 -1.24 -11.31
N GLY A 84 19.01 -1.76 -10.37
CA GLY A 84 20.47 -1.61 -10.34
C GLY A 84 20.97 -0.22 -9.93
N GLU A 85 20.09 0.61 -9.36
CA GLU A 85 20.42 1.98 -8.93
C GLU A 85 21.04 2.01 -7.53
N SER A 86 20.79 0.99 -6.72
CA SER A 86 21.32 0.83 -5.37
C SER A 86 22.14 -0.45 -5.25
N ASN A 87 23.38 -0.33 -4.77
CA ASN A 87 24.30 -1.46 -4.61
C ASN A 87 24.18 -2.14 -3.23
N GLU A 88 23.27 -1.65 -2.38
CA GLU A 88 23.03 -2.19 -1.04
C GLU A 88 21.81 -3.10 -1.04
N LEU A 89 21.97 -4.29 -0.47
CA LEU A 89 20.87 -5.23 -0.27
C LEU A 89 19.93 -4.66 0.81
N PRO A 90 18.61 -4.55 0.54
CA PRO A 90 17.63 -4.10 1.51
C PRO A 90 17.70 -4.95 2.78
N SER A 91 17.88 -4.32 3.95
CA SER A 91 18.01 -4.99 5.26
C SER A 91 16.72 -5.66 5.78
N GLY A 92 15.71 -5.83 4.92
CA GLY A 92 14.41 -6.44 5.21
C GLY A 92 14.13 -7.75 4.48
N PHE A 93 15.08 -8.31 3.72
CA PHE A 93 14.93 -9.61 3.04
C PHE A 93 14.83 -10.83 3.99
N SER A 94 14.67 -10.62 5.29
CA SER A 94 14.44 -11.72 6.23
C SER A 94 13.02 -12.24 6.08
N SER A 95 12.87 -13.29 5.27
CA SER A 95 11.66 -14.09 5.13
C SER A 95 11.05 -14.41 6.52
N PRO A 96 9.75 -14.19 6.78
CA PRO A 96 9.10 -14.57 8.02
C PRO A 96 8.83 -16.09 8.11
N LEU A 97 9.77 -16.93 7.63
CA LEU A 97 9.72 -18.39 7.77
C LEU A 97 10.55 -18.92 8.93
N THR A 98 11.02 -18.08 9.85
CA THR A 98 11.49 -18.53 11.17
C THR A 98 10.29 -18.90 12.06
N ARG A 99 9.38 -19.74 11.54
CA ARG A 99 8.39 -20.44 12.34
C ARG A 99 9.12 -21.54 13.09
N ARG A 100 9.71 -21.16 14.23
CA ARG A 100 9.86 -21.94 15.46
C ARG A 100 10.16 -23.44 15.22
N ARG A 101 11.45 -23.78 15.07
CA ARG A 101 11.91 -25.17 15.30
C ARG A 101 11.60 -25.51 16.76
N MET A 102 10.68 -26.44 17.01
CA MET A 102 10.48 -27.00 18.35
C MET A 102 11.78 -27.66 18.79
N HIS A 103 12.32 -27.25 19.93
CA HIS A 103 13.41 -27.97 20.58
C HIS A 103 12.85 -29.19 21.33
N PRO A 104 13.51 -30.36 21.23
CA PRO A 104 13.09 -31.53 22.01
C PRO A 104 13.42 -31.28 23.48
N ALA A 105 12.50 -31.66 24.36
CA ALA A 105 12.76 -31.72 25.80
C ALA A 105 13.65 -32.93 26.09
N LEU A 106 14.71 -32.71 26.88
CA LEU A 106 15.50 -33.77 27.53
C LEU A 106 14.77 -34.29 28.77
#